data_AF-A0A366M7U0-F1
#
_entry.id   AF-A0A366M7U0-F1
#
_cell.length_a   1.000
_cell.length_b   1.000
_cell.length_c   1.000
_cell.angle_alpha   90.00
_cell.angle_beta   90.00
_cell.angle_gamma   90.00
#
_symmetry.space_group_name_H-M   'P 1'
#
loop_
_entity.id
_entity.type
_entity.pdbx_description
1 polymer ?
#
loop_
_entity_poly.entity_id
_entity_poly.type
_entity_poly.pdbx_seq_one_letter_code
_entity_poly.pdbx_strand_id
1 'polypeptide(L)'
;MLNLSNDSLSEKPLKNINQLANDGANIGAISSNTPHVVFEKIEKESKIPLIIITQSTVEKAKNKGYKRVLLTGTIFTMDNDFYQKEFEKENIECITPNNEDKQIIQNIIFPNLENGKVIKKDKLKFINIVEKILSREDY
;
A
#
# COMPACT_ATOMS: atom_id res chain seq x y z
N MET A 1 7.37 -11.97 -12.68
CA MET A 1 6.13 -11.26 -12.28
C MET A 1 4.98 -12.24 -12.35
N LEU A 2 4.16 -12.33 -11.31
CA LEU A 2 2.93 -13.13 -11.32
C LEU A 2 1.93 -12.44 -12.28
N ASN A 3 1.73 -13.01 -13.46
CA ASN A 3 0.62 -12.67 -14.36
C ASN A 3 -0.67 -13.29 -13.82
N LEU A 4 -1.13 -12.79 -12.68
CA LEU A 4 -2.44 -13.12 -12.15
C LEU A 4 -3.42 -12.13 -12.77
N SER A 5 -4.44 -12.62 -13.47
CA SER A 5 -5.55 -11.77 -13.90
C SER A 5 -6.19 -11.13 -12.67
N ASN A 6 -6.76 -9.93 -12.84
CA ASN A 6 -7.47 -9.24 -11.75
C ASN A 6 -8.53 -10.14 -11.09
N ASP A 7 -9.15 -11.03 -11.86
CA ASP A 7 -10.10 -12.02 -11.32
C ASP A 7 -9.44 -12.98 -10.33
N SER A 8 -8.30 -13.58 -10.69
CA SER A 8 -7.58 -14.50 -9.81
C SER A 8 -7.06 -13.85 -8.52
N LEU A 9 -6.78 -12.54 -8.53
CA LEU A 9 -6.36 -11.80 -7.34
C LEU A 9 -7.51 -11.57 -6.33
N SER A 10 -8.76 -11.54 -6.81
CA SER A 10 -9.94 -11.27 -5.99
C SER A 10 -10.54 -12.52 -5.33
N GLU A 11 -10.42 -13.69 -5.98
CA GLU A 11 -11.11 -14.93 -5.58
C GLU A 11 -10.78 -15.38 -4.16
N LYS A 12 -9.49 -15.52 -3.84
CA LYS A 12 -9.05 -16.04 -2.53
C LYS A 12 -9.39 -15.09 -1.38
N PRO A 13 -9.11 -13.76 -1.48
CA PRO A 13 -9.58 -12.80 -0.48
C PRO A 13 -11.10 -12.85 -0.27
N LEU A 14 -11.91 -12.85 -1.33
CA LEU A 14 -13.37 -12.88 -1.23
C LEU A 14 -13.87 -14.16 -0.57
N LYS A 15 -13.33 -15.32 -0.94
CA LYS A 15 -13.66 -16.59 -0.29
C LYS A 15 -13.40 -16.53 1.21
N ASN A 16 -12.24 -16.02 1.62
CA ASN A 16 -11.88 -15.94 3.03
C ASN A 16 -12.75 -14.95 3.80
N ILE A 17 -13.03 -13.77 3.23
CA ILE A 17 -13.91 -12.76 3.82
C ILE A 17 -15.33 -13.31 4.01
N ASN A 18 -15.86 -14.01 3.00
CA ASN A 18 -17.18 -14.63 3.07
C ASN A 18 -17.24 -15.77 4.09
N GLN A 19 -16.15 -16.52 4.26
CA GLN A 19 -16.06 -17.52 5.32
C GLN A 19 -16.10 -16.85 6.71
N LEU A 20 -15.30 -15.81 6.92
CA LEU A 20 -15.32 -15.04 8.18
C LEU A 20 -16.71 -14.47 8.48
N ALA A 21 -17.41 -13.96 7.47
CA ALA A 21 -18.79 -13.49 7.61
C ALA A 21 -19.74 -14.60 8.05
N ASN A 22 -19.64 -15.80 7.45
CA ASN A 22 -20.46 -16.95 7.84
C ASN A 22 -20.14 -17.42 9.27
N ASP A 23 -18.89 -17.22 9.74
CA ASP A 23 -18.44 -17.57 11.09
C ASP A 23 -18.75 -16.48 12.14
N GLY A 24 -19.50 -15.42 11.75
CA GLY A 24 -20.02 -14.40 12.66
C GLY A 24 -19.25 -13.09 12.68
N ALA A 25 -18.24 -12.90 11.83
CA ALA A 25 -17.59 -11.59 11.70
C ALA A 25 -18.58 -10.55 11.14
N ASN A 26 -18.59 -9.35 11.72
CA ASN A 26 -19.46 -8.26 11.27
C ASN A 26 -18.68 -7.15 10.52
N ILE A 27 -17.35 -7.22 10.52
CA ILE A 27 -16.45 -6.31 9.80
C ILE A 27 -15.18 -7.07 9.43
N GLY A 28 -14.60 -6.76 8.26
CA GLY A 28 -13.38 -7.39 7.76
C GLY A 28 -12.29 -6.38 7.41
N ALA A 29 -11.06 -6.85 7.29
CA ALA A 29 -9.94 -6.06 6.75
C ALA A 29 -8.97 -7.01 6.05
N ILE A 30 -8.29 -6.52 5.00
CA ILE A 30 -7.19 -7.26 4.37
C ILE A 30 -5.87 -6.73 4.93
N SER A 31 -5.16 -7.57 5.68
CA SER A 31 -3.86 -7.23 6.28
C SER A 31 -2.70 -7.37 5.28
N SER A 32 -2.85 -6.85 4.05
CA SER A 32 -1.83 -6.89 2.99
C SER A 32 -2.11 -5.80 1.95
N ASN A 33 -1.07 -5.19 1.39
CA ASN A 33 -1.23 -4.14 0.37
C ASN A 33 -1.69 -4.69 -0.98
N THR A 34 -1.02 -5.73 -1.50
CA THR A 34 -1.19 -6.20 -2.89
C THR A 34 -2.63 -6.47 -3.31
N PRO A 35 -3.49 -7.14 -2.51
CA PRO A 35 -4.88 -7.40 -2.91
C PRO A 35 -5.71 -6.12 -3.12
N HIS A 36 -5.24 -4.96 -2.63
CA HIS A 36 -5.97 -3.72 -2.77
C HIS A 36 -5.97 -3.15 -4.21
N VAL A 37 -5.17 -3.71 -5.13
CA VAL A 37 -5.27 -3.38 -6.56
C VAL A 37 -6.63 -3.76 -7.16
N VAL A 38 -7.34 -4.73 -6.57
CA VAL A 38 -8.70 -5.15 -6.94
C VAL A 38 -9.71 -4.88 -5.83
N PHE A 39 -9.43 -3.91 -4.96
CA PHE A 39 -10.22 -3.68 -3.76
C PHE A 39 -11.69 -3.36 -4.06
N GLU A 40 -11.98 -2.55 -5.09
CA GLU A 40 -13.36 -2.18 -5.45
C GLU A 40 -14.24 -3.40 -5.73
N LYS A 41 -13.68 -4.42 -6.40
CA LYS A 41 -14.37 -5.69 -6.64
C LYS A 41 -14.60 -6.45 -5.34
N ILE A 42 -13.57 -6.53 -4.49
CA ILE A 42 -13.66 -7.22 -3.20
C ILE A 42 -14.71 -6.56 -2.29
N GLU A 43 -14.74 -5.23 -2.23
CA GLU A 43 -15.71 -4.48 -1.43
C GLU A 43 -17.13 -4.71 -1.91
N LYS A 44 -17.36 -4.60 -3.22
CA LYS A 44 -18.69 -4.77 -3.82
C LYS A 44 -19.28 -6.17 -3.61
N GLU A 45 -18.44 -7.19 -3.59
CA GLU A 45 -18.86 -8.59 -3.46
C GLU A 45 -18.82 -9.12 -2.01
N SER A 46 -18.28 -8.34 -1.07
CA SER A 46 -18.19 -8.73 0.34
C SER A 46 -19.56 -8.76 1.02
N LYS A 47 -19.82 -9.81 1.81
CA LYS A 47 -21.04 -9.90 2.65
C LYS A 47 -21.02 -8.98 3.88
N ILE A 48 -19.85 -8.44 4.23
CA ILE A 48 -19.63 -7.60 5.41
C ILE A 48 -18.86 -6.33 5.03
N PRO A 49 -19.05 -5.20 5.74
CA PRO A 49 -18.25 -4.01 5.51
C PRO A 49 -16.76 -4.30 5.70
N LEU A 50 -15.93 -3.64 4.89
CA LEU A 50 -14.48 -3.80 4.92
C LEU A 50 -13.79 -2.50 5.34
N ILE A 51 -12.77 -2.63 6.19
CA ILE A 51 -11.81 -1.57 6.46
C ILE A 51 -10.75 -1.62 5.35
N ILE A 52 -10.55 -0.46 4.73
CA ILE A 52 -9.80 -0.30 3.49
C ILE A 52 -8.53 0.46 3.84
N ILE A 53 -7.37 -0.17 3.66
CA ILE A 53 -6.10 0.41 4.14
C ILE A 53 -5.79 1.75 3.46
N THR A 54 -6.08 1.87 2.17
CA THR A 54 -5.83 3.09 1.39
C THR A 54 -6.71 4.23 1.90
N GLN A 55 -8.03 4.02 2.00
CA GLN A 55 -8.97 5.03 2.52
C GLN A 55 -8.65 5.43 3.97
N SER A 56 -8.36 4.44 4.83
CA SER A 56 -7.98 4.70 6.23
C SER A 56 -6.70 5.55 6.33
N THR A 57 -5.75 5.32 5.42
CA THR A 57 -4.50 6.10 5.35
C THR A 57 -4.75 7.52 4.86
N VAL A 58 -5.58 7.68 3.84
CA VAL A 58 -5.98 8.98 3.29
C VAL A 58 -6.72 9.81 4.33
N GLU A 59 -7.68 9.23 5.04
CA GLU A 59 -8.42 9.89 6.11
C GLU A 59 -7.45 10.40 7.20
N LYS A 60 -6.47 9.59 7.58
CA LYS A 60 -5.46 10.00 8.55
C LYS A 60 -4.62 11.17 8.06
N ALA A 61 -4.18 11.15 6.81
CA ALA A 61 -3.40 12.22 6.21
C ALA A 61 -4.20 13.53 6.10
N LYS A 62 -5.46 13.44 5.67
CA LYS A 62 -6.42 14.55 5.62
C LYS A 62 -6.63 15.18 6.99
N ASN A 63 -6.87 14.37 8.02
CA ASN A 63 -7.04 14.82 9.41
C ASN A 63 -5.78 15.49 9.99
N LYS A 64 -4.60 15.19 9.44
CA LYS A 64 -3.33 15.86 9.77
C LYS A 64 -3.08 17.13 8.97
N GLY A 65 -3.93 17.44 7.99
CA GLY A 65 -3.77 18.61 7.13
C GLY A 65 -2.67 18.47 6.08
N TYR A 66 -2.21 17.25 5.79
CA TYR A 66 -1.20 17.04 4.76
C TYR A 66 -1.77 17.31 3.37
N LYS A 67 -0.95 17.97 2.52
CA LYS A 67 -1.26 18.26 1.12
C LYS A 67 -0.46 17.42 0.14
N ARG A 68 0.64 16.84 0.61
CA ARG A 68 1.53 15.98 -0.14
C ARG A 68 2.08 14.89 0.77
N VAL A 69 2.18 13.66 0.27
CA VAL A 69 2.73 12.50 0.97
C VAL A 69 3.66 11.70 0.07
N LEU A 70 4.67 11.05 0.66
CA LEU A 70 5.57 10.14 -0.03
C LEU A 70 5.14 8.69 0.24
N LEU A 71 4.74 7.97 -0.83
CA LEU A 71 4.47 6.54 -0.79
C LEU A 71 5.76 5.74 -1.00
N THR A 72 6.10 4.91 -0.01
CA THR A 72 7.19 3.94 -0.10
C THR A 72 6.67 2.53 0.16
N GLY A 73 7.39 1.52 -0.30
CA GLY A 73 7.01 0.12 -0.15
C GLY A 73 7.76 -0.75 -1.13
N THR A 74 7.17 -1.88 -1.49
CA THR A 74 7.67 -2.71 -2.60
C THR A 74 7.51 -1.97 -3.92
N ILE A 75 8.29 -2.33 -4.94
CA ILE A 75 8.10 -1.82 -6.31
C ILE A 75 6.67 -2.01 -6.77
N PHE A 76 6.06 -3.17 -6.48
CA PHE A 76 4.65 -3.40 -6.80
C PHE A 76 3.74 -2.33 -6.19
N THR A 77 3.96 -1.95 -4.93
CA THR A 77 3.16 -0.91 -4.27
C THR A 77 3.41 0.47 -4.88
N MET A 78 4.68 0.79 -5.19
CA MET A 78 5.07 2.12 -5.67
C MET A 78 4.85 2.33 -7.18
N ASP A 79 4.65 1.27 -7.96
CA ASP A 79 4.40 1.34 -9.42
C ASP A 79 2.92 1.23 -9.77
N ASN A 80 2.09 0.69 -8.88
CA ASN A 80 0.63 0.72 -9.06
C ASN A 80 0.04 2.00 -8.46
N ASP A 81 -1.19 2.33 -8.84
CA ASP A 81 -1.84 3.61 -8.57
C ASP A 81 -2.95 3.56 -7.49
N PHE A 82 -3.17 2.41 -6.85
CA PHE A 82 -4.30 2.19 -5.94
C PHE A 82 -4.25 3.02 -4.65
N TYR A 83 -3.06 3.47 -4.21
CA TYR A 83 -2.95 4.48 -3.14
C TYR A 83 -3.17 5.89 -3.70
N GLN A 84 -2.54 6.20 -4.83
CA GLN A 84 -2.55 7.51 -5.48
C GLN A 84 -3.98 7.94 -5.83
N LYS A 85 -4.78 7.02 -6.40
CA LYS A 85 -6.21 7.23 -6.70
C LYS A 85 -7.03 7.62 -5.48
N GLU A 86 -6.77 7.01 -4.32
CA GLU A 86 -7.50 7.35 -3.09
C GLU A 86 -7.06 8.70 -2.51
N PHE A 87 -5.77 9.03 -2.59
CA PHE A 87 -5.28 10.35 -2.17
C PHE A 87 -5.77 11.48 -3.09
N GLU A 88 -5.84 11.24 -4.40
CA GLU A 88 -6.32 12.20 -5.39
C GLU A 88 -7.78 12.62 -5.13
N LYS A 89 -8.65 11.68 -4.72
CA LYS A 89 -10.04 11.97 -4.32
C LYS A 89 -10.15 13.03 -3.22
N GLU A 90 -9.11 13.18 -2.42
CA GLU A 90 -9.05 14.12 -1.29
C GLU A 90 -8.13 15.33 -1.55
N ASN A 91 -7.70 15.53 -2.81
CA ASN A 91 -6.78 16.60 -3.22
C ASN A 91 -5.48 16.59 -2.42
N ILE A 92 -4.95 15.39 -2.14
CA ILE A 92 -3.65 15.19 -1.51
C ILE A 92 -2.74 14.57 -2.58
N GLU A 93 -1.60 15.19 -2.84
CA GLU A 93 -0.63 14.68 -3.80
C GLU A 93 0.13 13.48 -3.20
N CYS A 94 0.11 12.34 -3.89
CA CYS A 94 0.82 11.14 -3.47
C CYS A 94 1.97 10.86 -4.45
N ILE A 95 3.20 11.17 -4.02
CA ILE A 95 4.41 10.99 -4.83
C ILE A 95 5.12 9.68 -4.50
N THR A 96 5.97 9.21 -5.41
CA THR A 96 6.83 8.03 -5.21
C THR A 96 8.28 8.36 -5.54
N PRO A 97 9.27 7.62 -4.98
CA PRO A 97 10.68 7.80 -5.36
C PRO A 97 10.92 7.56 -6.85
N ASN A 98 12.05 8.02 -7.39
CA ASN A 98 12.46 7.65 -8.75
C ASN A 98 12.84 6.15 -8.85
N ASN A 99 13.01 5.65 -10.06
CA ASN A 99 13.28 4.23 -10.31
C ASN A 99 14.55 3.69 -9.60
N GLU A 100 15.59 4.50 -9.47
CA GLU A 100 16.82 4.09 -8.76
C GLU A 100 16.54 3.91 -7.26
N ASP A 101 15.92 4.91 -6.65
CA ASP A 101 15.56 4.89 -5.22
C ASP A 101 14.53 3.77 -4.92
N LYS A 102 13.59 3.49 -5.83
CA LYS A 102 12.64 2.35 -5.73
C LYS A 102 13.37 1.01 -5.68
N GLN A 103 14.39 0.80 -6.51
CA GLN A 103 15.19 -0.44 -6.51
C GLN A 103 15.98 -0.60 -5.22
N ILE A 104 16.53 0.50 -4.67
CA ILE A 104 17.21 0.46 -3.38
C ILE A 104 16.24 0.05 -2.28
N ILE A 105 15.05 0.66 -2.21
CA ILE A 105 14.01 0.31 -1.23
C ILE A 105 13.60 -1.17 -1.36
N GLN A 106 13.43 -1.68 -2.58
CA GLN A 106 13.13 -3.10 -2.82
C GLN A 106 14.19 -4.04 -2.22
N ASN A 107 15.47 -3.71 -2.38
CA ASN A 107 16.60 -4.48 -1.86
C ASN A 107 16.79 -4.33 -0.34
N ILE A 108 16.22 -3.28 0.26
CA ILE A 108 16.13 -3.14 1.72
C ILE A 108 15.02 -4.06 2.24
N ILE A 109 13.88 -4.10 1.53
CA ILE A 109 12.75 -4.94 1.89
C ILE A 109 13.10 -6.42 1.78
N PHE A 110 13.67 -6.85 0.65
CA PHE A 110 14.03 -8.25 0.38
C PHE A 110 15.55 -8.44 0.24
N PRO A 111 16.16 -9.52 0.77
CA PRO A 111 15.54 -10.63 1.49
C PRO A 111 15.59 -10.47 3.03
N ASN A 112 15.78 -9.24 3.52
CA ASN A 112 16.07 -9.01 4.94
C ASN A 112 14.86 -8.55 5.75
N LEU A 113 14.31 -7.37 5.45
CA LEU A 113 13.30 -6.72 6.29
C LEU A 113 11.99 -7.51 6.35
N GLU A 114 11.58 -8.15 5.26
CA GLU A 114 10.41 -9.03 5.22
C GLU A 114 10.57 -10.25 6.14
N ASN A 115 11.81 -10.71 6.35
CA ASN A 115 12.15 -11.76 7.29
C ASN A 115 12.47 -11.23 8.71
N GLY A 116 12.12 -9.97 9.00
CA GLY A 116 12.34 -9.33 10.30
C GLY A 116 13.78 -8.93 10.59
N LYS A 117 14.69 -9.00 9.61
CA LYS A 117 16.11 -8.66 9.78
C LYS A 117 16.35 -7.19 9.44
N VAL A 118 16.51 -6.36 10.47
CA VAL A 118 16.79 -4.93 10.30
C VAL A 118 18.30 -4.67 10.26
N ILE A 119 18.83 -4.36 9.07
CA ILE A 119 20.25 -4.05 8.88
C ILE A 119 20.47 -2.55 9.05
N LYS A 120 21.38 -2.16 9.96
CA LYS A 120 21.67 -0.74 10.28
C LYS A 120 22.03 0.09 9.04
N LYS A 121 22.88 -0.46 8.16
CA LYS A 121 23.29 0.22 6.92
C LYS A 121 22.11 0.48 6.00
N ASP A 122 21.18 -0.47 5.90
CA ASP A 122 20.01 -0.36 5.02
C ASP A 122 18.97 0.61 5.60
N LYS A 123 18.79 0.62 6.92
CA LYS A 123 17.99 1.66 7.59
C LYS A 123 18.53 3.07 7.28
N LEU A 124 19.84 3.27 7.36
CA LEU A 124 20.46 4.56 7.03
C LEU A 124 20.26 4.94 5.55
N LYS A 125 20.40 3.98 4.63
CA LYS A 125 20.11 4.23 3.20
C LYS A 125 18.65 4.67 3.00
N PHE A 126 17.69 3.98 3.63
CA PHE A 126 16.28 4.33 3.54
C PHE A 126 16.02 5.76 4.04
N ILE A 127 16.57 6.11 5.21
CA ILE A 127 16.45 7.46 5.78
C ILE A 127 17.03 8.51 4.83
N ASN A 128 18.23 8.27 4.29
CA ASN A 128 18.87 9.21 3.35
C ASN A 128 18.04 9.43 2.08
N ILE A 129 17.37 8.39 1.57
CA ILE A 129 16.45 8.52 0.43
C ILE A 129 15.26 9.42 0.80
N VAL A 130 14.65 9.18 1.95
CA VAL A 130 13.52 9.98 2.42
C VAL A 130 13.93 11.44 2.64
N GLU A 131 15.06 11.69 3.31
CA GLU A 131 15.58 13.04 3.54
C GLU A 131 15.89 13.77 2.24
N LYS A 132 16.53 13.10 1.27
CA LYS A 132 16.80 13.63 -0.07
C LYS A 132 15.52 14.05 -0.81
N ILE A 133 14.42 13.29 -0.65
CA ILE A 133 13.14 13.61 -1.29
C ILE A 133 12.47 14.80 -0.57
N LEU A 134 12.46 14.78 0.76
CA LEU A 134 11.89 15.86 1.56
C LEU A 134 12.64 17.20 1.42
N SER A 135 13.92 17.17 1.06
CA SER A 135 14.73 18.38 0.86
C SER A 135 14.65 18.99 -0.54
N ARG A 136 13.94 18.36 -1.48
CA ARG A 136 13.77 18.89 -2.85
C ARG A 136 12.46 19.67 -2.95
N GLU A 137 12.52 20.85 -3.55
CA GLU A 137 11.31 21.63 -3.88
C GLU A 137 10.61 21.09 -5.14
N ASP A 138 11.37 20.38 -5.97
CA ASP A 138 11.06 19.93 -7.33
C ASP A 138 10.61 18.46 -7.42
N TYR A 139 10.13 17.89 -6.31
CA TYR A 139 9.28 16.69 -6.29
C TYR A 139 7.80 17.02 -6.23
#